data_AF-A0A9D8XSB5-F1
#
_entry.id   AF-A0A9D8XSB5-F1
#
_cell.length_a   1.000
_cell.length_b   1.000
_cell.length_c   1.000
_cell.angle_alpha   90.00
_cell.angle_beta   90.00
_cell.angle_gamma   90.00
#
_symmetry.space_group_name_H-M   'P 1'
#
loop_
_entity.id
_entity.type
_entity.pdbx_description
1 polymer ?
#
loop_
_entity_poly.entity_id
_entity_poly.type
_entity_poly.pdbx_seq_one_letter_code
_entity_poly.pdbx_strand_id
1 'polypeptide(L)'
;CEGAAVINSFEAMPGELLCYEECVIWGYLINLQKCSLDERLAMLKRYVPVLDNWAVCDSYCAHAKWMARADKERLWAFLQAWFDSRREFEVRFALVTAMCYFLHEDWLERIFLRINKLNFAAIKSEYTSIKGKPEKAQQGRVQGAEPYYVRMAVAWLLATALAKFPDETRAFVRSSNLPEDVIKLYIRKARESFRTRQVDAL
;
A
#
# COMPACT_ATOMS: atom_id res chain seq x y z
N CYS A 1 -25.40 9.17 11.27
CA CYS A 1 -24.29 9.70 12.10
C CYS A 1 -23.58 10.78 11.29
N GLU A 2 -23.14 11.89 11.90
CA GLU A 2 -22.46 13.00 11.20
C GLU A 2 -21.29 12.55 10.32
N GLY A 3 -20.51 11.55 10.75
CA GLY A 3 -19.39 11.00 9.96
C GLY A 3 -19.79 10.44 8.60
N ALA A 4 -20.98 9.84 8.46
CA ALA A 4 -21.45 9.33 7.16
C ALA A 4 -21.75 10.46 6.18
N ALA A 5 -22.28 11.59 6.68
CA ALA A 5 -22.56 12.75 5.85
C ALA A 5 -21.28 13.38 5.30
N VAL A 6 -20.23 13.45 6.13
CA VAL A 6 -18.91 13.97 5.72
C VAL A 6 -18.21 13.03 4.74
N ILE A 7 -18.31 11.70 4.94
CA ILE A 7 -17.82 10.73 3.95
C ILE A 7 -18.51 10.95 2.60
N ASN A 8 -19.84 11.08 2.60
CA ASN A 8 -20.61 11.31 1.37
C ASN A 8 -20.22 12.63 0.68
N SER A 9 -19.87 13.69 1.42
CA SER A 9 -19.39 14.93 0.80
C SER A 9 -18.03 14.77 0.13
N PHE A 10 -17.12 13.98 0.72
CA PHE A 10 -15.85 13.66 0.06
C PHE A 10 -16.06 12.80 -1.19
N GLU A 11 -16.95 11.81 -1.11
CA GLU A 11 -17.28 10.94 -2.23
C GLU A 11 -17.94 11.66 -3.42
N ALA A 12 -18.60 12.80 -3.16
CA ALA A 12 -19.22 13.62 -4.20
C ALA A 12 -18.23 14.55 -4.93
N MET A 13 -17.02 14.72 -4.41
CA MET A 13 -16.00 15.58 -5.01
C MET A 13 -15.08 14.79 -5.96
N PRO A 14 -14.65 15.37 -7.10
CA PRO A 14 -13.55 14.83 -7.87
C PRO A 14 -12.30 14.72 -6.99
N GLY A 15 -11.67 13.55 -6.93
CA GLY A 15 -10.53 13.31 -6.04
C GLY A 15 -9.33 14.26 -6.27
N GLU A 16 -9.19 14.78 -7.48
CA GLU A 16 -8.13 15.76 -7.84
C GLU A 16 -8.31 17.12 -7.16
N LEU A 17 -9.49 17.41 -6.58
CA LEU A 17 -9.77 18.65 -5.86
C LEU A 17 -9.50 18.56 -4.37
N LEU A 18 -9.25 17.36 -3.84
CA LEU A 18 -8.99 17.17 -2.42
C LEU A 18 -7.55 17.49 -2.09
N CYS A 19 -7.34 18.26 -1.02
CA CYS A 19 -6.01 18.48 -0.49
C CYS A 19 -5.50 17.26 0.30
N TYR A 20 -4.22 17.27 0.63
CA TYR A 20 -3.58 16.20 1.39
C TYR A 20 -4.32 15.90 2.71
N GLU A 21 -4.64 16.93 3.48
CA GLU A 21 -5.32 16.82 4.77
C GLU A 21 -6.73 16.25 4.63
N GLU A 22 -7.47 16.65 3.60
CA GLU A 22 -8.82 16.12 3.32
C GLU A 22 -8.79 14.63 2.97
N CYS A 23 -7.83 14.20 2.15
CA CYS A 23 -7.61 12.78 1.84
C CYS A 23 -7.25 11.96 3.09
N VAL A 24 -6.48 12.54 4.02
CA VAL A 24 -6.17 11.91 5.31
C VAL A 24 -7.43 11.81 6.19
N ILE A 25 -8.19 12.89 6.32
CA ILE A 25 -9.42 12.93 7.13
C ILE A 25 -10.44 11.94 6.60
N TRP A 26 -10.67 11.90 5.29
CA TRP A 26 -11.59 10.95 4.67
C TRP A 26 -11.23 9.50 5.01
N GLY A 27 -9.96 9.14 4.89
CA GLY A 27 -9.47 7.82 5.29
C GLY A 27 -9.72 7.49 6.76
N TYR A 28 -9.44 8.44 7.67
CA TYR A 28 -9.73 8.26 9.10
C TYR A 28 -11.23 8.08 9.38
N LEU A 29 -12.10 8.84 8.71
CA LEU A 29 -13.54 8.71 8.85
C LEU A 29 -14.02 7.32 8.41
N ILE A 30 -13.53 6.78 7.29
CA ILE A 30 -13.83 5.40 6.86
C ILE A 30 -13.39 4.40 7.93
N ASN A 31 -12.21 4.57 8.52
CA ASN A 31 -11.68 3.68 9.56
C ASN A 31 -12.52 3.69 10.85
N LEU A 32 -13.11 4.83 11.20
CA LEU A 32 -13.93 5.02 12.41
C LEU A 32 -15.41 4.70 12.19
N GLN A 33 -15.86 4.64 10.93
CA GLN A 33 -17.25 4.45 10.58
C GLN A 33 -17.78 3.11 11.11
N LYS A 34 -18.88 3.15 11.85
CA LYS A 34 -19.61 1.96 12.28
C LYS A 34 -20.53 1.51 11.14
N CYS A 35 -20.10 0.48 10.42
CA CYS A 35 -20.82 -0.07 9.27
C CYS A 35 -20.46 -1.55 9.07
N SER A 36 -21.23 -2.22 8.22
CA SER A 36 -20.93 -3.56 7.73
C SER A 36 -19.65 -3.58 6.89
N LEU A 37 -19.12 -4.79 6.65
CA LEU A 37 -17.99 -4.96 5.74
C LEU A 37 -18.33 -4.45 4.34
N ASP A 38 -19.52 -4.78 3.80
CA ASP A 38 -19.92 -4.39 2.44
C ASP A 38 -19.98 -2.88 2.25
N GLU A 39 -20.58 -2.16 3.20
CA GLU A 39 -20.62 -0.69 3.17
C GLU A 39 -19.22 -0.09 3.22
N ARG A 40 -18.32 -0.62 4.06
CA ARG A 40 -16.95 -0.12 4.12
C ARG A 40 -16.15 -0.42 2.87
N LEU A 41 -16.31 -1.62 2.29
CA LEU A 41 -15.68 -1.97 1.00
C LEU A 41 -16.21 -1.07 -0.13
N ALA A 42 -17.47 -0.66 -0.09
CA ALA A 42 -18.03 0.30 -1.05
C ALA A 42 -17.38 1.69 -0.92
N MET A 43 -17.18 2.18 0.31
CA MET A 43 -16.44 3.43 0.56
C MET A 43 -14.99 3.32 0.05
N LEU A 44 -14.33 2.19 0.30
CA LEU A 44 -12.96 1.95 -0.17
C LEU A 44 -12.83 1.97 -1.69
N LYS A 45 -13.83 1.48 -2.44
CA LYS A 45 -13.83 1.57 -3.91
C LYS A 45 -13.80 3.01 -4.43
N ARG A 46 -14.28 3.97 -3.64
CA ARG A 46 -14.24 5.40 -3.96
C ARG A 46 -12.97 6.07 -3.46
N TYR A 47 -12.50 5.67 -2.28
CA TYR A 47 -11.33 6.26 -1.63
C TYR A 47 -9.99 5.83 -2.25
N VAL A 48 -9.79 4.53 -2.50
CA VAL A 48 -8.49 4.00 -2.97
C VAL A 48 -8.02 4.65 -4.29
N PRO A 49 -8.90 4.89 -5.29
CA PRO A 49 -8.50 5.59 -6.52
C PRO A 49 -8.04 7.04 -6.34
N VAL A 50 -8.31 7.67 -5.20
CA VAL A 50 -7.92 9.05 -4.89
C VAL A 50 -6.51 9.13 -4.29
N LEU A 51 -5.98 8.01 -3.79
CA LEU A 51 -4.63 7.98 -3.22
C LEU A 51 -3.58 8.33 -4.28
N ASP A 52 -2.76 9.34 -3.98
CA ASP A 52 -1.62 9.73 -4.80
C ASP A 52 -0.34 9.96 -3.96
N ASN A 53 -0.39 9.64 -2.66
CA ASN A 53 0.69 9.95 -1.72
C ASN A 53 0.92 8.77 -0.77
N TRP A 54 2.20 8.39 -0.60
CA TRP A 54 2.59 7.24 0.21
C TRP A 54 2.22 7.42 1.68
N ALA A 55 2.30 8.64 2.22
CA ALA A 55 2.01 8.91 3.62
C ALA A 55 0.52 8.77 3.93
N VAL A 56 -0.35 9.22 3.01
CA VAL A 56 -1.81 9.04 3.14
C VAL A 56 -2.18 7.56 3.07
N CYS A 57 -1.66 6.85 2.06
CA CYS A 57 -1.88 5.42 1.86
C CYS A 57 -1.45 4.60 3.09
N ASP A 58 -0.23 4.81 3.56
CA ASP A 58 0.34 4.06 4.67
C ASP A 58 -0.36 4.39 5.99
N SER A 59 -0.70 5.66 6.22
CA SER A 59 -1.43 6.09 7.42
C SER A 59 -2.81 5.44 7.46
N TYR A 60 -3.54 5.40 6.34
CA TYR A 60 -4.82 4.68 6.29
C TYR A 60 -4.64 3.21 6.66
N CYS A 61 -3.71 2.52 5.98
CA CYS A 61 -3.51 1.08 6.13
C CYS A 61 -3.06 0.71 7.55
N ALA A 62 -2.17 1.49 8.17
CA ALA A 62 -1.71 1.20 9.53
C ALA A 62 -2.83 1.35 10.59
N HIS A 63 -3.80 2.24 10.36
CA HIS A 63 -4.86 2.58 11.32
C HIS A 63 -6.20 1.87 11.06
N ALA A 64 -6.32 1.11 9.98
CA ALA A 64 -7.52 0.33 9.61
C ALA A 64 -7.73 -0.91 10.50
N LYS A 65 -7.70 -0.75 11.83
CA LYS A 65 -7.76 -1.83 12.84
C LYS A 65 -8.97 -2.75 12.68
N TRP A 66 -10.04 -2.27 12.05
CA TRP A 66 -11.21 -3.08 11.71
C TRP A 66 -10.86 -4.26 10.79
N MET A 67 -9.84 -4.16 9.93
CA MET A 67 -9.38 -5.23 9.03
C MET A 67 -8.78 -6.43 9.78
N ALA A 68 -8.32 -6.24 11.02
CA ALA A 68 -7.84 -7.34 11.85
C ALA A 68 -8.98 -8.29 12.26
N ARG A 69 -10.22 -7.78 12.34
CA ARG A 69 -11.41 -8.52 12.77
C ARG A 69 -12.38 -8.83 11.62
N ALA A 70 -12.05 -8.39 10.41
CA ALA A 70 -12.88 -8.62 9.23
C ALA A 70 -12.76 -10.07 8.75
N ASP A 71 -13.76 -10.51 7.98
CA ASP A 71 -13.67 -11.73 7.18
C ASP A 71 -12.47 -11.62 6.23
N LYS A 72 -11.45 -12.46 6.47
CA LYS A 72 -10.16 -12.40 5.78
C LYS A 72 -10.25 -12.85 4.34
N GLU A 73 -11.06 -13.85 4.03
CA GLU A 73 -11.22 -14.34 2.65
C GLU A 73 -11.95 -13.30 1.81
N ARG A 74 -13.01 -12.68 2.35
CA ARG A 74 -13.71 -11.58 1.66
C ARG A 74 -12.82 -10.36 1.46
N LEU A 75 -12.05 -9.98 2.49
CA LEU A 75 -11.11 -8.86 2.37
C LEU A 75 -10.00 -9.17 1.36
N TRP A 76 -9.46 -10.39 1.35
CA TRP A 76 -8.43 -10.78 0.38
C TRP A 76 -8.96 -10.81 -1.05
N ALA A 77 -10.19 -11.30 -1.26
CA ALA A 77 -10.87 -11.27 -2.55
C ALA A 77 -11.05 -9.82 -3.03
N PHE A 78 -11.43 -8.91 -2.14
CA PHE A 78 -11.48 -7.48 -2.44
C PHE A 78 -10.12 -6.90 -2.84
N LEU A 79 -9.03 -7.30 -2.18
CA LEU A 79 -7.68 -6.82 -2.48
C LEU A 79 -7.16 -7.27 -3.86
N GLN A 80 -7.68 -8.36 -4.44
CA GLN A 80 -7.20 -8.86 -5.73
C GLN A 80 -7.27 -7.80 -6.83
N ALA A 81 -8.38 -7.07 -6.92
CA ALA A 81 -8.57 -6.03 -7.92
C ALA A 81 -7.48 -4.93 -7.84
N TRP A 82 -7.03 -4.61 -6.64
CA TRP A 82 -6.02 -3.59 -6.40
C TRP A 82 -4.60 -4.09 -6.68
N PHE A 83 -4.31 -5.37 -6.42
CA PHE A 83 -3.04 -5.97 -6.85
C PHE A 83 -2.89 -6.02 -8.38
N ASP A 84 -4.01 -6.13 -9.10
CA ASP A 84 -4.05 -6.19 -10.58
C ASP A 84 -4.15 -4.78 -11.23
N SER A 85 -4.17 -3.72 -10.42
CA SER A 85 -4.23 -2.34 -10.92
C SER A 85 -2.96 -1.92 -11.65
N ARG A 86 -3.10 -0.94 -12.55
CA ARG A 86 -2.00 -0.24 -13.22
C ARG A 86 -1.64 1.08 -12.54
N ARG A 87 -2.33 1.47 -11.48
CA ARG A 87 -2.08 2.72 -10.74
C ARG A 87 -1.28 2.42 -9.48
N GLU A 88 -0.15 3.09 -9.35
CA GLU A 88 0.82 2.81 -8.29
C GLU A 88 0.22 2.76 -6.87
N PHE A 89 -0.57 3.76 -6.49
CA PHE A 89 -1.07 3.85 -5.12
C PHE A 89 -2.21 2.88 -4.81
N GLU A 90 -2.92 2.40 -5.83
CA GLU A 90 -3.88 1.31 -5.69
C GLU A 90 -3.16 -0.02 -5.39
N VAL A 91 -2.09 -0.31 -6.12
CA VAL A 91 -1.24 -1.49 -5.85
C VAL A 91 -0.53 -1.36 -4.49
N ARG A 92 -0.04 -0.16 -4.15
CA ARG A 92 0.56 0.11 -2.82
C ARG A 92 -0.44 -0.15 -1.71
N PHE A 93 -1.68 0.31 -1.84
CA PHE A 93 -2.74 0.06 -0.87
C PHE A 93 -2.90 -1.45 -0.60
N ALA A 94 -2.94 -2.27 -1.65
CA ALA A 94 -3.04 -3.72 -1.51
C ALA A 94 -1.84 -4.33 -0.77
N LEU A 95 -0.61 -3.93 -1.16
CA LEU A 95 0.63 -4.42 -0.56
C LEU A 95 0.76 -4.04 0.92
N VAL A 96 0.51 -2.78 1.27
CA VAL A 96 0.63 -2.30 2.65
C VAL A 96 -0.47 -2.91 3.51
N THR A 97 -1.70 -3.04 2.99
CA THR A 97 -2.77 -3.77 3.68
C THR A 97 -2.40 -5.22 3.96
N ALA A 98 -1.85 -5.93 2.97
CA ALA A 98 -1.38 -7.31 3.14
C ALA A 98 -0.28 -7.42 4.21
N MET A 99 0.69 -6.52 4.18
CA MET A 99 1.75 -6.46 5.19
C MET A 99 1.20 -6.20 6.61
N CYS A 100 0.22 -5.30 6.76
CA CYS A 100 -0.35 -4.95 8.06
C CYS A 100 -1.26 -6.04 8.64
N TYR A 101 -2.06 -6.71 7.81
CA TYR A 101 -3.19 -7.52 8.28
C TYR A 101 -3.20 -8.99 7.82
N PHE A 102 -2.28 -9.38 6.96
CA PHE A 102 -2.19 -10.75 6.42
C PHE A 102 -0.80 -11.37 6.62
N LEU A 103 0.20 -10.65 7.12
CA LEU A 103 1.56 -11.19 7.26
C LEU A 103 1.71 -12.14 8.47
N HIS A 104 1.13 -13.34 8.32
CA HIS A 104 1.22 -14.52 9.17
C HIS A 104 1.19 -15.81 8.32
N GLU A 105 1.46 -16.96 8.94
CA GLU A 105 1.75 -18.24 8.27
C GLU A 105 0.70 -18.63 7.21
N ASP A 106 -0.59 -18.60 7.54
CA ASP A 106 -1.69 -19.03 6.65
C ASP A 106 -1.80 -18.26 5.32
N TRP A 107 -1.21 -17.07 5.24
CA TRP A 107 -1.32 -16.18 4.08
C TRP A 107 0.01 -15.88 3.42
N LEU A 108 1.12 -16.30 4.01
CA LEU A 108 2.46 -15.95 3.55
C LEU A 108 2.67 -16.36 2.09
N GLU A 109 2.30 -17.59 1.74
CA GLU A 109 2.38 -18.10 0.37
C GLU A 109 1.53 -17.26 -0.61
N ARG A 110 0.29 -16.92 -0.22
CA ARG A 110 -0.61 -16.11 -1.06
C ARG A 110 -0.03 -14.71 -1.30
N ILE A 111 0.58 -14.11 -0.28
CA ILE A 111 1.27 -12.82 -0.39
C ILE A 111 2.45 -12.91 -1.35
N PHE A 112 3.31 -13.91 -1.17
CA PHE A 112 4.48 -14.14 -2.03
C PHE A 112 4.08 -14.40 -3.49
N LEU A 113 3.02 -15.19 -3.72
CA LEU A 113 2.47 -15.40 -5.05
C LEU A 113 1.98 -14.09 -5.69
N ARG A 114 1.31 -13.22 -4.93
CA ARG A 114 0.86 -11.92 -5.44
C ARG A 114 2.02 -11.00 -5.78
N ILE A 115 3.02 -10.92 -4.92
CA ILE A 115 4.24 -10.13 -5.16
C ILE A 115 4.96 -10.60 -6.42
N ASN A 116 5.13 -11.92 -6.58
CA ASN A 116 5.86 -12.50 -7.71
C ASN A 116 5.12 -12.33 -9.06
N LYS A 117 3.81 -12.10 -9.03
CA LYS A 117 2.97 -11.87 -10.21
C LYS A 117 2.86 -10.40 -10.62
N LEU A 118 3.39 -9.46 -9.83
CA LEU A 118 3.28 -8.04 -10.15
C LEU A 118 3.99 -7.70 -11.46
N ASN A 119 3.26 -7.08 -12.39
CA ASN A 119 3.83 -6.54 -13.62
C ASN A 119 4.29 -5.09 -13.41
N PHE A 120 5.49 -4.91 -12.85
CA PHE A 120 6.06 -3.58 -12.56
C PHE A 120 6.10 -2.65 -13.78
N ALA A 121 6.28 -3.18 -15.00
CA ALA A 121 6.34 -2.37 -16.22
C ALA A 121 4.98 -1.73 -16.58
N ALA A 122 3.87 -2.42 -16.25
CA ALA A 122 2.52 -1.97 -16.52
C ALA A 122 1.99 -0.97 -15.48
N ILE A 123 2.59 -0.92 -14.28
CA ILE A 123 2.19 0.00 -13.22
C ILE A 123 2.81 1.37 -13.48
N LYS A 124 1.99 2.42 -13.42
CA LYS A 124 2.39 3.81 -13.63
C LYS A 124 2.08 4.65 -12.41
N SER A 125 2.98 5.59 -12.16
CA SER A 125 2.84 6.58 -11.10
C SER A 125 2.20 7.86 -11.63
N GLU A 126 1.20 8.33 -10.89
CA GLU A 126 0.62 9.65 -11.07
C GLU A 126 0.44 10.28 -9.69
N TYR A 127 1.17 11.37 -9.43
CA TYR A 127 1.12 12.06 -8.13
C TYR A 127 1.61 13.49 -8.20
N THR A 128 1.23 14.29 -7.20
CA THR A 128 1.72 15.66 -7.04
C THR A 128 3.06 15.66 -6.31
N SER A 129 4.07 16.28 -6.91
CA SER A 129 5.39 16.49 -6.31
C SER A 129 5.63 17.97 -6.07
N ILE A 130 6.16 18.31 -4.92
CA ILE A 130 6.70 19.65 -4.67
C ILE A 130 8.18 19.62 -5.05
N LYS A 131 8.59 20.45 -6.02
CA LYS A 131 10.00 20.62 -6.37
C LYS A 131 10.49 21.99 -5.88
N GLY A 132 11.67 22.01 -5.25
CA GLY A 132 12.35 23.23 -4.82
C GLY A 132 12.49 23.37 -3.31
N LYS A 133 13.29 24.35 -2.88
CA LYS A 133 13.39 24.77 -1.47
C LYS A 133 12.04 25.38 -1.02
N PRO A 134 11.69 25.36 0.29
CA PRO A 134 10.38 25.81 0.78
C PRO A 134 9.94 27.19 0.25
N GLU A 135 10.89 28.13 0.14
CA GLU A 135 10.66 29.50 -0.32
C GLU A 135 10.39 29.62 -1.84
N LYS A 136 10.65 28.58 -2.63
CA LYS A 136 10.44 28.53 -4.09
C LYS A 136 9.80 27.20 -4.53
N ALA A 137 9.03 26.58 -3.63
CA ALA A 137 8.36 25.32 -3.90
C ALA A 137 7.29 25.52 -4.98
N GLN A 138 7.45 24.84 -6.11
CA GLN A 138 6.42 24.74 -7.14
C GLN A 138 5.84 23.33 -7.12
N GLN A 139 4.51 23.24 -7.05
CA GLN A 139 3.80 21.99 -7.25
C GLN A 139 3.85 21.63 -8.74
N GLY A 140 4.24 20.39 -9.03
CA GLY A 140 4.19 19.81 -10.36
C GLY A 140 3.61 18.40 -10.31
N ARG A 141 2.88 18.01 -11.35
CA ARG A 141 2.33 16.65 -11.48
C ARG A 141 3.39 15.74 -12.11
N VAL A 142 3.67 14.60 -11.48
CA VAL A 142 4.42 13.50 -12.07
C VAL A 142 3.42 12.58 -12.75
N GLN A 143 3.69 12.20 -14.01
CA GLN A 143 2.83 11.30 -14.76
C GLN A 143 3.66 10.27 -15.53
N GLY A 144 3.22 9.01 -15.50
CA GLY A 144 3.82 7.93 -16.28
C GLY A 144 5.19 7.44 -15.80
N ALA A 145 5.62 7.86 -14.60
CA ALA A 145 6.90 7.44 -14.02
C ALA A 145 6.88 5.97 -13.60
N GLU A 146 8.08 5.40 -13.40
CA GLU A 146 8.23 4.06 -12.85
C GLU A 146 7.69 3.97 -11.41
N PRO A 147 7.15 2.81 -11.01
CA PRO A 147 6.40 2.66 -9.77
C PRO A 147 7.32 2.50 -8.54
N TYR A 148 8.08 3.54 -8.22
CA TYR A 148 9.02 3.56 -7.10
C TYR A 148 8.36 3.21 -5.75
N TYR A 149 7.17 3.74 -5.47
CA TYR A 149 6.46 3.47 -4.23
C TYR A 149 5.89 2.04 -4.19
N VAL A 150 5.53 1.42 -5.32
CA VAL A 150 5.22 -0.03 -5.32
C VAL A 150 6.48 -0.85 -5.03
N ARG A 151 7.58 -0.56 -5.72
CA ARG A 151 8.88 -1.24 -5.51
C ARG A 151 9.32 -1.15 -4.04
N MET A 152 9.18 0.03 -3.42
CA MET A 152 9.46 0.23 -2.00
C MET A 152 8.48 -0.52 -1.08
N ALA A 153 7.19 -0.59 -1.41
CA ALA A 153 6.21 -1.33 -0.63
C ALA A 153 6.52 -2.84 -0.63
N VAL A 154 6.86 -3.41 -1.79
CA VAL A 154 7.32 -4.81 -1.89
C VAL A 154 8.58 -5.04 -1.05
N ALA A 155 9.59 -4.17 -1.20
CA ALA A 155 10.83 -4.26 -0.43
C ALA A 155 10.59 -4.20 1.10
N TRP A 156 9.72 -3.30 1.55
CA TRP A 156 9.37 -3.17 2.96
C TRP A 156 8.56 -4.36 3.49
N LEU A 157 7.62 -4.87 2.69
CA LEU A 157 6.89 -6.09 3.02
C LEU A 157 7.86 -7.26 3.20
N LEU A 158 8.77 -7.48 2.25
CA LEU A 158 9.76 -8.56 2.34
C LEU A 158 10.72 -8.37 3.52
N ALA A 159 11.17 -7.15 3.82
CA ALA A 159 11.99 -6.90 5.01
C ALA A 159 11.22 -7.18 6.31
N THR A 160 9.91 -6.92 6.33
CA THR A 160 9.05 -7.26 7.46
C THR A 160 8.78 -8.77 7.54
N ALA A 161 8.62 -9.44 6.39
CA ALA A 161 8.48 -10.89 6.31
C ALA A 161 9.75 -11.59 6.78
N LEU A 162 10.94 -11.15 6.36
CA LEU A 162 12.23 -11.69 6.78
C LEU A 162 12.40 -11.67 8.30
N ALA A 163 11.91 -10.62 8.97
CA ALA A 163 11.98 -10.50 10.41
C ALA A 163 11.08 -11.52 11.15
N LYS A 164 10.04 -12.06 10.49
CA LYS A 164 9.06 -12.99 11.07
C LYS A 164 9.25 -14.44 10.59
N PHE A 165 9.60 -14.61 9.32
CA PHE A 165 9.65 -15.84 8.54
C PHE A 165 10.95 -15.86 7.72
N PRO A 166 12.12 -15.97 8.38
CA PRO A 166 13.40 -15.72 7.73
C PRO A 166 13.70 -16.72 6.62
N ASP A 167 13.44 -18.00 6.84
CA ASP A 167 13.78 -19.07 5.91
C ASP A 167 12.87 -19.04 4.68
N GLU A 168 11.56 -18.88 4.90
CA GLU A 168 10.56 -18.78 3.84
C GLU A 168 10.78 -17.53 2.99
N THR A 169 11.10 -16.40 3.63
CA THR A 169 11.38 -15.16 2.90
C THR A 169 12.67 -15.27 2.08
N ARG A 170 13.74 -15.85 2.65
CA ARG A 170 15.01 -16.07 1.92
C ARG A 170 14.81 -17.03 0.75
N ALA A 171 14.08 -18.12 0.96
CA ALA A 171 13.74 -19.07 -0.09
C ALA A 171 12.95 -18.40 -1.21
N PHE A 172 11.90 -17.65 -0.86
CA PHE A 172 11.11 -16.89 -1.83
C PHE A 172 11.96 -15.91 -2.64
N VAL A 173 12.76 -15.06 -1.98
CA VAL A 173 13.56 -14.05 -2.69
C VAL A 173 14.53 -14.71 -3.68
N ARG A 174 15.17 -15.83 -3.30
CA ARG A 174 16.09 -16.59 -4.16
C ARG A 174 15.41 -17.18 -5.40
N SER A 175 14.16 -17.61 -5.29
CA SER A 175 13.41 -18.23 -6.39
C SER A 175 12.44 -17.27 -7.10
N SER A 176 12.38 -16.00 -6.69
CA SER A 176 11.42 -15.03 -7.23
C SER A 176 11.86 -14.44 -8.57
N ASN A 177 10.89 -13.90 -9.32
CA ASN A 177 11.08 -13.15 -10.55
C ASN A 177 11.15 -11.63 -10.28
N LEU A 178 11.54 -11.22 -9.07
CA LEU A 178 11.57 -9.82 -8.69
C LEU A 178 12.66 -9.06 -9.45
N PRO A 179 12.39 -7.82 -9.89
CA PRO A 179 13.42 -6.97 -10.48
C PRO A 179 14.60 -6.75 -9.52
N GLU A 180 15.82 -6.70 -10.08
CA GLU A 180 17.06 -6.56 -9.30
C GLU A 180 17.05 -5.32 -8.39
N ASP A 181 16.46 -4.21 -8.86
CA ASP A 181 16.34 -2.99 -8.10
C ASP A 181 15.39 -3.13 -6.90
N VAL A 182 14.34 -3.96 -6.99
CA VAL A 182 13.47 -4.30 -5.84
C VAL A 182 14.24 -5.14 -4.82
N ILE A 183 15.06 -6.09 -5.27
CA ILE A 183 15.92 -6.90 -4.39
C ILE A 183 16.91 -6.00 -3.65
N LYS A 184 17.55 -5.05 -4.34
CA LYS A 184 18.45 -4.05 -3.73
C LYS A 184 17.73 -3.20 -2.69
N LEU A 185 16.49 -2.75 -2.98
CA LEU A 185 15.66 -2.02 -2.02
C LEU A 185 15.33 -2.87 -0.79
N TYR A 186 14.98 -4.14 -0.97
CA TYR A 186 14.70 -5.08 0.11
C TYR A 186 15.92 -5.25 1.02
N ILE A 187 17.10 -5.52 0.47
CA ILE A 187 18.35 -5.67 1.24
C ILE A 187 18.63 -4.39 2.03
N ARG A 188 18.53 -3.22 1.38
CA ARG A 188 18.70 -1.93 2.05
C ARG A 188 17.71 -1.77 3.21
N LYS A 189 16.43 -2.04 2.98
CA LYS A 189 15.37 -1.88 3.99
C LYS A 189 15.54 -2.86 5.16
N ALA A 190 15.94 -4.09 4.89
CA ALA A 190 16.24 -5.09 5.91
C ALA A 190 17.38 -4.61 6.83
N ARG A 191 18.45 -4.05 6.27
CA ARG A 191 19.58 -3.48 7.00
C ARG A 191 19.20 -2.24 7.82
N GLU A 192 18.51 -1.28 7.21
CA GLU A 192 18.11 -0.02 7.86
C GLU A 192 17.12 -0.24 9.02
N SER A 193 16.30 -1.27 8.94
CA SER A 193 15.30 -1.55 9.98
C SER A 193 15.90 -2.16 11.25
N PHE A 194 17.18 -2.61 11.22
CA PHE A 194 17.85 -3.36 12.29
C PHE A 194 17.05 -4.57 12.82
N ARG A 195 16.06 -5.05 12.04
CA ARG A 195 15.17 -6.15 12.46
C ARG A 195 15.85 -7.52 12.42
N THR A 196 17.02 -7.62 11.76
CA THR A 196 17.90 -8.79 11.77
C THR A 196 19.36 -8.31 11.89
N ARG A 197 20.18 -8.93 12.74
CA ARG A 197 21.58 -8.51 12.99
C ARG A 197 22.54 -8.92 11.86
N GLN A 198 22.18 -9.90 11.03
CA GLN A 198 22.95 -10.37 9.88
C GLN A 198 22.01 -10.61 8.69
N VAL A 199 22.18 -9.81 7.65
CA VAL A 199 21.60 -10.06 6.32
C VAL A 199 22.78 -10.42 5.44
N ASP A 200 23.02 -11.71 5.25
CA ASP A 200 24.02 -12.14 4.26
C ASP A 200 23.59 -11.62 2.89
N ALA A 201 24.57 -11.14 2.11
CA ALA A 201 24.35 -10.89 0.70
C ALA A 201 23.88 -12.21 0.08
N LEU A 202 22.68 -12.20 -0.50
CA LEU A 202 22.14 -13.35 -1.21
C LEU A 202 23.03 -13.73 -2.38
#